data_AF-A0AAD6SFW0-F1
#
_entry.id   AF-A0AAD6SFW0-F1
#
_cell.length_a   1.000
_cell.length_b   1.000
_cell.length_c   1.000
_cell.angle_alpha   90.00
_cell.angle_beta   90.00
_cell.angle_gamma   90.00
#
_symmetry.space_group_name_H-M   'P 1'
#
loop_
_entity.id
_entity.type
_entity.pdbx_description
1 polymer ?
#
loop_
_entity_poly.entity_id
_entity_poly.type
_entity_poly.pdbx_seq_one_letter_code
_entity_poly.pdbx_strand_id
1 'polypeptide(L)' 'MFEKITSLWSSTPAAPPYDPTNPKLNPLNPEGLKPCCACPQTKSARDDCFLNTSTSEADDKCKQLVENHLACMRSLGFKL' A
#
# COMPACT_ATOMS: atom_id res chain seq x y z
N MET A 1 -27.09 -48.72 12.82
CA MET A 1 -26.63 -48.17 11.52
C MET A 1 -27.01 -46.69 11.37
N PHE A 2 -26.67 -45.78 12.29
CA PHE A 2 -26.88 -44.33 12.05
C PHE A 2 -25.93 -43.52 12.95
N GLU A 3 -24.62 -43.57 12.69
CA GLU A 3 -23.59 -42.80 13.42
C GLU A 3 -22.59 -42.13 12.47
N LYS A 4 -23.03 -41.68 11.30
CA LYS A 4 -22.18 -40.97 10.35
C LYS A 4 -23.02 -39.96 9.60
N ILE A 5 -22.88 -38.66 9.90
CA ILE A 5 -22.85 -37.54 8.91
C ILE A 5 -22.76 -36.12 9.51
N THR A 6 -22.75 -35.88 10.82
CA THR A 6 -22.76 -34.50 11.35
C THR A 6 -21.40 -33.79 11.44
N SER A 7 -20.36 -34.32 10.79
CA SER A 7 -19.13 -33.56 10.56
C SER A 7 -19.14 -33.02 9.13
N LEU A 8 -18.74 -31.75 8.98
CA LEU A 8 -18.34 -31.09 7.73
C LEU A 8 -19.40 -30.26 6.99
N TRP A 9 -19.99 -29.26 7.65
CA TRP A 9 -20.28 -27.98 6.95
C TRP A 9 -20.27 -26.82 7.95
N SER A 10 -19.08 -26.44 8.39
CA SER A 10 -18.83 -25.08 8.89
C SER A 10 -18.04 -24.35 7.82
N SER A 11 -18.74 -23.83 6.82
CA SER A 11 -18.16 -22.89 5.87
C SER A 11 -18.08 -21.54 6.57
N THR A 12 -16.99 -21.31 7.28
CA THR A 12 -16.57 -19.97 7.66
C THR A 12 -16.45 -19.16 6.36
N PRO A 13 -17.21 -18.07 6.16
CA PRO A 13 -16.99 -17.22 5.00
C PRO A 13 -15.57 -16.66 5.09
N ALA A 14 -14.69 -17.12 4.21
CA ALA A 14 -13.38 -16.53 4.06
C ALA A 14 -13.58 -15.05 3.73
N ALA A 15 -12.99 -14.16 4.53
CA ALA A 15 -12.97 -12.74 4.23
C ALA A 15 -12.49 -12.55 2.77
N PRO A 16 -13.09 -11.62 2.01
CA PRO A 16 -12.69 -11.39 0.63
C PRO A 16 -11.18 -11.14 0.57
N PRO A 17 -10.48 -11.62 -0.47
CA PRO A 17 -9.06 -11.40 -0.61
C PRO A 17 -8.76 -9.90 -0.52
N TYR A 18 -7.78 -9.54 0.32
CA TYR A 18 -7.31 -8.17 0.50
C TYR A 18 -6.92 -7.59 -0.86
N ASP A 19 -7.74 -6.66 -1.37
CA ASP A 19 -7.44 -5.87 -2.56
C ASP A 19 -6.78 -4.57 -2.11
N PRO A 20 -5.43 -4.42 -2.25
CA PRO A 20 -4.72 -3.19 -1.91
C PRO A 20 -5.16 -1.99 -2.76
N THR A 21 -5.92 -2.23 -3.83
CA THR A 21 -6.50 -1.21 -4.72
C THR A 21 -7.89 -0.75 -4.25
N ASN A 22 -8.45 -1.39 -3.22
CA ASN A 22 -9.73 -1.00 -2.62
C ASN A 22 -9.51 -0.22 -1.31
N PRO A 23 -9.43 1.12 -1.39
CA PRO A 23 -9.58 2.08 -0.30
C PRO A 23 -10.35 1.66 0.96
N LYS A 24 -11.52 1.04 0.78
CA LYS A 24 -12.44 0.73 1.88
C LYS A 24 -12.01 -0.45 2.75
N LEU A 25 -10.99 -1.20 2.33
CA LEU A 25 -10.55 -2.43 2.99
C LEU A 25 -9.24 -2.28 3.77
N ASN A 26 -8.62 -1.10 3.75
CA ASN A 26 -7.34 -0.88 4.41
C ASN A 26 -7.50 -0.12 5.74
N PRO A 27 -7.35 -0.79 6.90
CA PRO A 27 -7.46 -0.13 8.20
C PRO A 27 -6.37 0.91 8.47
N LEU A 28 -5.27 0.89 7.71
CA LEU A 28 -4.18 1.87 7.80
C LEU A 28 -4.40 3.11 6.91
N ASN A 29 -5.42 3.08 6.04
CA ASN A 29 -5.78 4.17 5.13
C ASN A 29 -7.28 4.49 5.30
N PRO A 30 -7.65 5.18 6.40
CA PRO A 30 -9.05 5.42 6.75
C PRO A 30 -9.78 6.30 5.73
N GLU A 31 -9.05 7.16 5.02
CA GLU A 31 -9.58 8.01 3.95
C GLU A 31 -9.72 7.26 2.62
N GLY A 32 -9.17 6.05 2.52
CA GLY A 32 -9.29 5.26 1.32
C GLY A 32 -8.62 5.93 0.12
N LEU A 33 -7.47 6.56 0.34
CA LEU A 33 -6.72 7.22 -0.72
C LEU A 33 -6.09 6.19 -1.66
N LYS A 34 -5.98 6.53 -2.95
CA LYS A 34 -5.14 5.78 -3.88
C LYS A 34 -3.66 6.10 -3.64
N PRO A 35 -2.71 5.21 -4.03
CA PRO A 35 -1.27 5.44 -3.86
C PRO A 35 -0.78 6.80 -4.39
N CYS A 36 -1.35 7.29 -5.50
CA CYS A 36 -0.99 8.58 -6.09
C CYS A 36 -1.37 9.79 -5.23
N CYS A 37 -2.36 9.65 -4.34
CA CYS A 37 -2.88 10.73 -3.49
C CYS A 37 -2.50 10.58 -2.02
N ALA A 38 -1.95 9.44 -1.63
CA ALA A 38 -1.68 9.08 -0.24
C ALA A 38 -0.58 9.93 0.42
N CYS A 39 0.41 10.35 -0.38
CA CYS A 39 1.63 10.98 0.13
C CYS A 39 2.02 12.22 -0.72
N PRO A 40 1.18 13.27 -0.79
CA PRO A 40 1.40 14.40 -1.69
C PRO A 40 2.68 15.18 -1.34
N GLN A 41 2.96 15.39 -0.05
CA GLN A 41 4.09 16.20 0.39
C GLN A 41 5.44 15.55 0.06
N THR A 42 5.60 14.24 0.32
CA THR A 42 6.83 13.50 -0.02
C THR A 42 6.95 13.23 -1.52
N LYS A 43 5.82 13.04 -2.22
CA LYS A 43 5.78 12.90 -3.68
C LYS A 43 6.28 14.17 -4.37
N SER A 44 5.75 15.33 -4.00
CA SER A 44 6.17 16.61 -4.59
C SER A 44 7.65 16.87 -4.36
N ALA A 45 8.14 16.71 -3.13
CA ALA A 45 9.57 16.91 -2.84
C ALA A 45 10.48 15.96 -3.64
N ARG A 46 10.09 14.69 -3.78
CA ARG A 46 10.81 13.73 -4.62
C ARG A 46 10.79 14.16 -6.09
N ASP A 47 9.61 14.48 -6.62
CA ASP A 47 9.45 14.84 -8.03
C ASP A 47 10.26 16.11 -8.36
N ASP A 48 10.23 17.12 -7.48
CA ASP A 48 11.02 18.33 -7.61
C ASP A 48 12.52 18.03 -7.60
N CYS A 49 12.99 17.08 -6.78
CA CYS A 49 14.39 16.66 -6.79
C CYS A 49 14.80 16.05 -8.14
N PHE A 50 13.98 15.16 -8.70
CA PHE A 50 14.26 14.55 -10.01
C PHE A 50 14.18 15.56 -11.16
N LEU A 51 13.32 16.59 -11.07
CA LEU A 51 13.23 17.64 -12.07
C LEU A 51 14.43 18.60 -12.04
N ASN A 52 15.01 18.83 -10.87
CA ASN A 52 16.13 19.77 -10.69
C ASN A 52 17.51 19.09 -10.75
N THR A 53 17.57 17.76 -10.77
CA THR A 53 18.83 17.00 -10.77
C THR A 53 19.07 16.30 -12.11
N SER A 54 20.32 16.18 -12.52
CA SER A 54 20.70 15.38 -13.68
C SER A 54 20.41 13.89 -13.44
N THR A 55 19.92 13.15 -14.46
CA THR A 55 19.57 11.72 -14.33
C THR A 55 20.73 10.88 -13.80
N SER A 56 21.98 11.25 -14.12
CA SER A 56 23.19 10.57 -13.67
C SER A 56 23.49 10.72 -12.17
N GLU A 57 22.96 11.75 -11.50
CA GLU A 57 23.21 12.02 -10.08
C GLU A 57 21.96 11.87 -9.21
N ALA A 58 20.80 11.67 -9.82
CA ALA A 58 19.51 11.65 -9.14
C ALA A 58 19.37 10.47 -8.17
N ASP A 59 19.97 9.31 -8.49
CA ASP A 59 19.91 8.12 -7.65
C ASP A 59 20.47 8.36 -6.25
N ASP A 60 21.59 9.09 -6.15
CA ASP A 60 22.22 9.41 -4.86
C ASP A 60 21.60 10.65 -4.22
N LYS A 61 21.38 11.73 -5.00
CA LYS A 61 20.89 13.02 -4.47
C LYS A 61 19.43 12.94 -4.01
N CYS A 62 18.59 12.17 -4.70
CA CYS A 62 17.17 12.06 -4.38
C CYS A 62 16.83 10.83 -3.53
N LYS A 63 17.82 9.98 -3.19
CA LYS A 63 17.63 8.73 -2.44
C LYS A 63 16.79 8.92 -1.17
N GLN A 64 17.15 9.90 -0.34
CA GLN A 64 16.47 10.19 0.91
C GLN A 64 15.00 10.58 0.70
N LEU A 65 14.70 11.32 -0.37
CA LEU A 65 13.34 11.73 -0.70
C LEU A 65 12.50 10.55 -1.22
N VAL A 66 13.12 9.65 -1.97
CA VAL A 66 12.50 8.38 -2.38
C VAL A 66 12.19 7.52 -1.15
N GLU A 67 13.15 7.35 -0.24
CA GLU A 67 12.97 6.58 1.00
C GLU A 67 11.83 7.15 1.86
N ASN A 68 11.74 8.48 1.99
CA ASN A 68 10.65 9.15 2.71
C ASN A 68 9.29 8.91 2.05
N HIS A 69 9.22 8.94 0.72
CA HIS A 69 7.99 8.64 0.00
C HIS A 69 7.55 7.19 0.17
N LEU A 70 8.49 6.24 0.07
CA LEU A 70 8.22 4.82 0.30
C LEU A 70 7.81 4.55 1.76
N ALA A 71 8.43 5.23 2.74
CA ALA A 71 8.05 5.12 4.13
C ALA A 71 6.59 5.55 4.37
N CYS A 72 6.18 6.68 3.79
CA CYS A 72 4.79 7.14 3.86
C CYS A 72 3.81 6.14 3.23
N MET A 73 4.14 5.58 2.06
CA MET A 73 3.30 4.57 1.43
C MET A 73 3.21 3.27 2.24
N ARG A 74 4.31 2.84 2.86
CA ARG A 74 4.34 1.67 3.74
C ARG A 74 3.54 1.88 5.02
N SER A 75 3.56 3.08 5.62
CA SER A 75 2.74 3.36 6.82
C SER A 75 1.25 3.27 6.53
N LEU A 76 0.85 3.53 5.29
CA LEU A 76 -0.52 3.40 4.83
C LEU A 76 -0.83 1.99 4.29
N GLY A 77 0.07 1.01 4.41
CA GLY A 77 -0.19 -0.39 4.03
C GLY A 77 -0.15 -0.68 2.53
N PHE A 78 0.35 0.23 1.70
CA PHE A 78 0.55 -0.05 0.28
C PHE A 78 1.73 -1.02 0.08
N LYS A 79 1.54 -2.06 -0.74
CA LYS A 79 2.63 -2.93 -1.22
C LYS A 79 3.31 -2.26 -2.40
N LEU A 80 4.62 -2.05 -2.28
CA LEU A 80 5.50 -1.37 -3.22
C LEU A 80 6.41 -2.36 -3.92
#